data_AF-A0A8H4ZMG7-F1
#
_entry.id   AF-A0A8H4ZMG7-F1
#
_cell.length_a   1.000
_cell.length_b   1.000
_cell.length_c   1.000
_cell.angle_alpha   90.00
_cell.angle_beta   90.00
_cell.angle_gamma   90.00
#
_symmetry.space_group_name_H-M   'P 1'
#
loop_
_entity.id
_entity.type
_entity.pdbx_description
1 polymer ?
#
loop_
_entity_poly.entity_id
_entity_poly.type
_entity_poly.pdbx_seq_one_letter_code
_entity_poly.pdbx_strand_id
1 'polypeptide(L)'
;MLLYAVCAVGALVAHDTALAELSMTFARHSERMVLESLETPDLTTLQTLLILGQLEIGHGHSSKGWLYCGTAFRLTYEMGLHLDPNNWSQGCSDNSRTASTADLEVLRRVYWAAFVLDKQLSLYFGRPPALYPDEADVRDTIRIPYPPEWEGLLDTYISKDTSFTVFEDGIALVGAFVHWVELAKIFHTMIVDVFENRRKTNNQAVTETAHQVHLAMDRWLSTLPQKLHWSQWTVTCVPHYVLHLHMLFHTGMIILHRPPRKHLENTDIHQSEDVEICYGSLAAIIQLLRTFGRQHRYQSLPLSFVHTHLLRQVWFS
;
A
#
# COMPACT_ATOMS: atom_id res chain seq x y z
N MET A 1 8.50 -13.03 16.34
CA MET A 1 8.86 -12.62 14.97
C MET A 1 8.40 -11.18 14.67
N LEU A 2 7.10 -10.88 14.71
CA LEU A 2 6.55 -9.60 14.29
C LEU A 2 7.20 -8.38 14.96
N LEU A 3 7.41 -8.43 16.28
CA LEU A 3 8.09 -7.35 17.01
C LEU A 3 9.48 -7.04 16.41
N TYR A 4 10.25 -8.06 16.03
CA TYR A 4 11.55 -7.86 15.39
C TYR A 4 11.42 -7.24 14.00
N ALA A 5 10.44 -7.64 13.20
CA ALA A 5 10.18 -6.98 11.91
C ALA A 5 9.77 -5.51 12.08
N VAL A 6 8.91 -5.20 13.06
CA VAL A 6 8.55 -3.81 13.41
C VAL A 6 9.77 -3.03 13.87
N CYS A 7 10.59 -3.59 14.75
CA CYS A 7 11.85 -2.97 15.20
C CYS A 7 12.83 -2.78 14.04
N ALA A 8 12.87 -3.68 13.05
CA ALA A 8 13.72 -3.53 11.88
C ALA A 8 13.34 -2.30 11.05
N VAL A 9 12.05 -2.09 10.80
CA VAL A 9 11.54 -0.88 10.13
C VAL A 9 11.77 0.36 11.00
N GLY A 10 11.45 0.29 12.29
CA GLY A 10 11.62 1.41 13.23
C GLY A 10 13.08 1.87 13.35
N ALA A 11 14.01 0.92 13.41
CA ALA A 11 15.44 1.18 13.38
C ALA A 11 15.86 1.89 12.09
N LEU A 12 15.36 1.44 10.92
CA LEU A 12 15.72 2.02 9.63
C LEU A 12 15.37 3.53 9.52
N VAL A 13 14.28 3.95 10.18
CA VAL A 13 13.82 5.35 10.18
C VAL A 13 14.33 6.15 11.38
N ALA A 14 15.12 5.54 12.26
CA ALA A 14 15.64 6.18 13.47
C ALA A 14 16.59 7.34 13.15
N HIS A 15 16.64 8.32 14.04
CA HIS A 15 17.57 9.45 13.94
C HIS A 15 19.01 9.07 14.30
N ASP A 16 19.17 8.14 15.23
CA ASP A 16 20.47 7.64 15.69
C ASP A 16 21.02 6.59 14.72
N THR A 17 22.23 6.82 14.21
CA THR A 17 22.93 5.91 13.30
C THR A 17 23.19 4.55 13.92
N ALA A 18 23.50 4.49 15.22
CA ALA A 18 23.73 3.24 15.92
C ALA A 18 22.45 2.39 15.98
N LEU A 19 21.29 3.03 16.15
CA LEU A 19 20.00 2.34 16.09
C LEU A 19 19.67 1.90 14.66
N ALA A 20 19.98 2.71 13.65
CA ALA A 20 19.74 2.35 12.25
C ALA A 20 20.51 1.10 11.82
N GLU A 21 21.74 0.93 12.30
CA GLU A 21 22.56 -0.27 12.05
C GLU A 21 21.93 -1.57 12.61
N LEU A 22 21.08 -1.46 13.64
CA LEU A 22 20.37 -2.62 14.20
C LEU A 22 19.24 -3.14 13.31
N SER A 23 18.77 -2.36 12.33
CA SER A 23 17.68 -2.75 11.43
C SER A 23 17.91 -4.12 10.80
N MET A 24 19.11 -4.33 10.26
CA MET A 24 19.50 -5.58 9.62
C MET A 24 19.56 -6.75 10.61
N THR A 25 20.02 -6.50 11.83
CA THR A 25 20.08 -7.52 12.89
C THR A 25 18.68 -7.98 13.29
N PHE A 26 17.75 -7.05 13.47
CA PHE A 26 16.36 -7.37 13.76
C PHE A 26 15.67 -8.10 12.60
N ALA A 27 15.88 -7.65 11.36
CA ALA A 27 15.33 -8.30 10.17
C ALA A 27 15.77 -9.77 10.07
N ARG A 28 17.07 -10.05 10.23
CA ARG A 28 17.61 -11.42 10.20
C ARG A 28 17.05 -12.30 11.31
N HIS A 29 16.87 -11.75 12.51
CA HIS A 29 16.29 -12.52 13.61
C HIS A 29 14.82 -12.84 13.34
N SER A 30 14.07 -11.86 12.85
CA SER A 30 12.67 -12.06 12.44
C SER A 30 12.54 -13.11 11.33
N GLU A 31 13.41 -13.08 10.32
CA GLU A 31 13.43 -14.03 9.21
C GLU A 31 13.61 -15.48 9.69
N ARG A 32 14.54 -15.72 10.62
CA ARG A 32 14.76 -17.05 11.19
C ARG A 32 13.52 -17.59 11.90
N MET A 33 12.87 -16.76 12.71
CA MET A 33 11.65 -17.16 13.41
C MET A 33 10.48 -17.41 12.46
N VAL A 34 10.39 -16.66 11.35
CA VAL A 34 9.36 -16.89 10.33
C VAL A 34 9.50 -18.28 9.73
N LEU A 35 10.72 -18.67 9.35
CA LEU A 35 10.99 -20.00 8.78
C LEU A 35 10.57 -21.14 9.72
N GLU A 36 10.83 -20.99 11.02
CA GLU A 36 10.40 -21.94 12.06
C GLU A 36 8.87 -21.98 12.21
N SER A 37 8.19 -20.84 12.01
CA SER A 37 6.73 -20.75 12.13
C SER A 37 5.94 -21.25 10.91
N LEU A 38 6.60 -21.58 9.79
CA LEU A 38 5.90 -21.97 8.55
C LEU A 38 5.12 -23.28 8.67
N GLU A 39 5.42 -24.13 9.66
CA GLU A 39 4.64 -25.35 9.93
C GLU A 39 3.26 -25.05 10.53
N THR A 40 3.14 -23.94 11.26
CA THR A 40 1.91 -23.52 11.94
C THR A 40 1.77 -21.99 11.86
N PRO A 41 1.58 -21.43 10.65
CA PRO A 41 1.58 -19.99 10.46
C PRO A 41 0.38 -19.34 11.15
N ASP A 42 0.61 -18.19 11.79
CA ASP A 42 -0.44 -17.38 12.40
C ASP A 42 -0.51 -15.98 11.76
N LEU A 43 -1.46 -15.16 12.23
CA LEU A 43 -1.63 -13.79 11.74
C LEU A 43 -0.33 -12.96 11.84
N THR A 44 0.49 -13.23 12.86
CA THR A 44 1.77 -12.54 13.06
C THR A 44 2.82 -13.01 12.06
N THR A 45 2.82 -14.28 11.65
CA THR A 45 3.64 -14.77 10.52
C THR A 45 3.29 -14.02 9.24
N LEU A 46 2.01 -13.88 8.93
CA LEU A 46 1.53 -13.16 7.75
C LEU A 46 1.97 -11.68 7.78
N GLN A 47 1.69 -10.97 8.89
CA GLN A 47 2.10 -9.57 9.06
C GLN A 47 3.63 -9.41 8.95
N THR A 48 4.39 -10.34 9.52
CA THR A 48 5.85 -10.34 9.46
C THR A 48 6.36 -10.52 8.04
N LEU A 49 5.76 -11.43 7.26
CA LEU A 49 6.11 -11.65 5.86
C LEU A 49 5.82 -10.42 4.99
N LEU A 50 4.72 -9.69 5.23
CA LEU A 50 4.44 -8.43 4.52
C LEU A 50 5.53 -7.38 4.80
N ILE A 51 5.91 -7.22 6.07
CA ILE A 51 6.94 -6.23 6.49
C ILE A 51 8.32 -6.62 5.94
N LEU A 52 8.75 -7.86 6.14
CA LEU A 52 10.03 -8.36 5.63
C LEU A 52 10.08 -8.32 4.11
N GLY A 53 8.96 -8.63 3.44
CA GLY A 53 8.85 -8.54 2.00
C GLY A 53 9.15 -7.14 1.47
N GLN A 54 8.54 -6.12 2.08
CA GLN A 54 8.84 -4.72 1.75
C GLN A 54 10.30 -4.35 2.06
N LEU A 55 10.83 -4.73 3.24
CA LEU A 55 12.22 -4.45 3.62
C LEU A 55 13.23 -5.04 2.63
N GLU A 56 13.05 -6.30 2.24
CA GLU A 56 13.93 -6.97 1.28
C GLU A 56 13.89 -6.31 -0.10
N ILE A 57 12.69 -5.93 -0.56
CA ILE A 57 12.52 -5.16 -1.79
C ILE A 57 13.25 -3.81 -1.68
N GLY A 58 13.10 -3.10 -0.56
CA GLY A 58 13.78 -1.82 -0.29
C GLY A 58 15.30 -1.90 -0.29
N HIS A 59 15.87 -3.02 0.15
CA HIS A 59 17.31 -3.31 0.08
C HIS A 59 17.77 -3.78 -1.31
N GLY A 60 16.87 -3.88 -2.29
CA GLY A 60 17.17 -4.32 -3.66
C GLY A 60 17.04 -5.83 -3.88
N HIS A 61 16.72 -6.62 -2.85
CA HIS A 61 16.47 -8.06 -2.97
C HIS A 61 15.04 -8.37 -3.45
N SER A 62 14.67 -7.79 -4.61
CA SER A 62 13.29 -7.79 -5.14
C SER A 62 12.69 -9.20 -5.25
N SER A 63 13.47 -10.20 -5.67
CA SER A 63 13.00 -11.59 -5.77
C SER A 63 12.67 -12.19 -4.41
N LYS A 64 13.51 -11.96 -3.39
CA LYS A 64 13.31 -12.47 -2.04
C LYS A 64 12.07 -11.83 -1.41
N GLY A 65 11.96 -10.51 -1.49
CA GLY A 65 10.79 -9.82 -0.93
C GLY A 65 9.49 -10.15 -1.67
N TRP A 66 9.54 -10.36 -3.00
CA TRP A 66 8.38 -10.89 -3.73
C TRP A 66 7.92 -12.25 -3.24
N LEU A 67 8.86 -13.18 -2.96
CA LEU A 67 8.52 -14.50 -2.41
C LEU A 67 7.86 -14.37 -1.04
N TYR A 68 8.36 -13.51 -0.15
CA TYR A 68 7.73 -13.28 1.15
C TYR A 68 6.32 -12.70 1.05
N CYS A 69 6.13 -11.67 0.22
CA CYS A 69 4.79 -11.13 -0.03
C CYS A 69 3.86 -12.18 -0.64
N GLY A 70 4.34 -12.97 -1.61
CA GLY A 70 3.56 -14.05 -2.23
C GLY A 70 3.15 -15.13 -1.23
N THR A 71 4.02 -15.50 -0.28
CA THR A 71 3.63 -16.39 0.82
C THR A 71 2.56 -15.74 1.70
N ALA A 72 2.72 -14.47 2.07
CA ALA A 72 1.72 -13.76 2.87
C ALA A 72 0.34 -13.70 2.17
N PHE A 73 0.30 -13.47 0.86
CA PHE A 73 -0.95 -13.45 0.08
C PHE A 73 -1.61 -14.83 -0.01
N ARG A 74 -0.85 -15.92 0.06
CA ARG A 74 -1.44 -17.26 0.16
C ARG A 74 -1.99 -17.50 1.57
N LEU A 75 -1.27 -17.05 2.60
CA LEU A 75 -1.73 -17.15 3.99
C LEU A 75 -3.03 -16.38 4.23
N THR A 76 -3.29 -15.26 3.53
CA THR A 76 -4.59 -14.58 3.65
C THR A 76 -5.76 -15.48 3.24
N TYR A 77 -5.59 -16.31 2.20
CA TYR A 77 -6.61 -17.29 1.79
C TYR A 77 -6.67 -18.48 2.76
N GLU A 78 -5.52 -19.02 3.16
CA GLU A 78 -5.43 -20.14 4.10
C GLU A 78 -6.12 -19.84 5.44
N MET A 79 -5.97 -18.61 5.94
CA MET A 79 -6.60 -18.13 7.17
C MET A 79 -8.05 -17.65 6.98
N GLY A 80 -8.59 -17.70 5.75
CA GLY A 80 -9.97 -17.25 5.46
C GLY A 80 -10.18 -15.74 5.54
N LEU A 81 -9.12 -14.92 5.51
CA LEU A 81 -9.22 -13.45 5.66
C LEU A 81 -9.89 -12.74 4.48
N HIS A 82 -10.05 -13.44 3.35
CA HIS A 82 -10.83 -12.97 2.19
C HIS A 82 -12.34 -12.99 2.46
N LEU A 83 -12.77 -13.66 3.53
CA LEU A 83 -14.15 -13.68 3.98
C LEU A 83 -14.31 -12.69 5.15
N ASP A 84 -15.33 -11.83 5.14
CA ASP A 84 -15.53 -10.85 6.21
C ASP A 84 -15.66 -11.57 7.57
N PRO A 85 -14.89 -11.16 8.59
CA PRO A 85 -14.90 -11.82 9.89
C PRO A 85 -16.27 -11.89 10.58
N ASN A 86 -17.21 -11.01 10.23
CA ASN A 86 -18.57 -11.08 10.77
C ASN A 86 -19.30 -12.37 10.32
N ASN A 87 -18.99 -12.88 9.13
CA ASN A 87 -19.63 -14.07 8.56
C ASN A 87 -19.17 -15.36 9.25
N TRP A 88 -18.02 -15.34 9.96
CA TRP A 88 -17.48 -16.50 10.66
C TRP A 88 -18.34 -16.92 11.87
N SER A 89 -19.02 -15.95 12.49
CA SER A 89 -19.87 -16.16 13.66
C SER A 89 -21.21 -16.84 13.35
N GLN A 90 -21.59 -16.94 12.07
CA GLN A 90 -22.91 -17.43 11.66
C GLN A 90 -22.98 -18.95 11.52
N GLY A 91 -21.84 -19.65 11.52
CA GLY A 91 -21.76 -21.11 11.38
C GLY A 91 -21.41 -21.88 12.67
N CYS A 92 -20.94 -21.20 13.72
CA CYS A 92 -20.48 -21.84 14.95
C CYS A 92 -21.43 -21.52 16.10
N SER A 93 -22.29 -22.47 16.47
CA SER A 93 -23.18 -22.41 17.64
C SER A 93 -22.45 -22.51 18.99
N ASP A 94 -21.12 -22.48 19.00
CA ASP A 94 -20.33 -22.52 20.22
C ASP A 94 -19.91 -21.11 20.63
N ASN A 95 -20.51 -20.65 21.74
CA ASN A 95 -20.26 -19.40 22.48
C ASN A 95 -18.82 -19.25 23.03
N SER A 96 -17.80 -19.85 22.40
CA SER A 96 -16.47 -19.98 22.99
C SER A 96 -15.55 -18.78 22.74
N ARG A 97 -15.70 -18.03 21.64
CA ARG A 97 -14.85 -16.84 21.36
C ARG A 97 -15.55 -15.84 20.46
N THR A 98 -16.41 -14.98 21.01
CA THR A 98 -16.78 -13.74 20.28
C THR A 98 -15.54 -12.86 20.22
N ALA A 99 -14.85 -12.86 19.07
CA ALA A 99 -13.73 -11.95 18.83
C ALA A 99 -14.17 -10.50 19.06
N SER A 100 -13.31 -9.69 19.68
CA SER A 100 -13.66 -8.30 19.96
C SER A 100 -13.77 -7.51 18.66
N THR A 101 -14.50 -6.38 18.66
CA THR A 101 -14.57 -5.49 17.49
C THR A 101 -13.17 -5.06 17.03
N ALA A 102 -12.23 -4.89 17.96
CA ALA A 102 -10.84 -4.57 17.64
C ALA A 102 -10.14 -5.71 16.90
N ASP A 103 -10.32 -6.96 17.35
CA ASP A 103 -9.74 -8.14 16.68
C ASP A 103 -10.27 -8.28 15.25
N LEU A 104 -11.59 -8.08 15.06
CA LEU A 104 -12.19 -8.14 13.72
C LEU A 104 -11.62 -7.05 12.79
N GLU A 105 -11.39 -5.84 13.30
CA GLU A 105 -10.77 -4.78 12.51
C GLU A 105 -9.29 -5.04 12.20
N VAL A 106 -8.53 -5.65 13.12
CA VAL A 106 -7.16 -6.08 12.83
C VAL A 106 -7.14 -7.06 11.67
N LEU A 107 -8.05 -8.04 11.65
CA LEU A 107 -8.15 -9.02 10.56
C LEU A 107 -8.48 -8.33 9.21
N ARG A 108 -9.48 -7.43 9.18
CA ARG A 108 -9.82 -6.66 7.98
C ARG A 108 -8.63 -5.84 7.48
N ARG A 109 -7.92 -5.16 8.39
CA ARG A 109 -6.75 -4.33 8.03
C ARG A 109 -5.59 -5.14 7.51
N VAL A 110 -5.35 -6.33 8.05
CA VAL A 110 -4.30 -7.23 7.53
C VAL A 110 -4.64 -7.68 6.12
N TYR A 111 -5.90 -8.07 5.85
CA TYR A 111 -6.34 -8.38 4.49
C TYR A 111 -6.15 -7.20 3.55
N TRP A 112 -6.64 -6.02 3.93
CA TRP A 112 -6.53 -4.82 3.10
C TRP A 112 -5.08 -4.36 2.90
N ALA A 113 -4.20 -4.56 3.88
CA ALA A 113 -2.79 -4.23 3.77
C ALA A 113 -2.10 -5.17 2.77
N ALA A 114 -2.41 -6.47 2.84
CA ALA A 114 -1.96 -7.44 1.85
C ALA A 114 -2.50 -7.09 0.44
N PHE A 115 -3.79 -6.71 0.34
CA PHE A 115 -4.42 -6.31 -0.90
C PHE A 115 -3.77 -5.07 -1.52
N VAL A 116 -3.49 -4.03 -0.74
CA VAL A 116 -2.80 -2.83 -1.23
C VAL A 116 -1.38 -3.18 -1.68
N LEU A 117 -0.66 -3.96 -0.89
CA LEU A 117 0.72 -4.34 -1.21
C LEU A 117 0.79 -5.18 -2.48
N ASP A 118 -0.09 -6.15 -2.65
CA ASP A 118 -0.21 -6.96 -3.86
C ASP A 118 -0.30 -6.07 -5.11
N LYS A 119 -1.16 -5.04 -5.09
CA LYS A 119 -1.44 -4.18 -6.25
C LYS A 119 -0.26 -3.25 -6.51
N GLN A 120 0.35 -2.71 -5.46
CA GLN A 120 1.58 -1.93 -5.59
C GLN A 120 2.69 -2.76 -6.23
N LEU A 121 2.94 -3.97 -5.73
CA LEU A 121 4.02 -4.83 -6.27
C LEU A 121 3.72 -5.33 -7.68
N SER A 122 2.47 -5.69 -7.98
CA SER A 122 2.02 -6.01 -9.33
C SER A 122 2.26 -4.87 -10.29
N LEU A 123 1.92 -3.64 -9.88
CA LEU A 123 2.13 -2.44 -10.67
C LEU A 123 3.62 -2.15 -10.90
N TYR A 124 4.48 -2.36 -9.90
CA TYR A 124 5.92 -2.08 -10.00
C TYR A 124 6.69 -3.15 -10.77
N PHE A 125 6.36 -4.42 -10.54
CA PHE A 125 7.07 -5.57 -11.11
C PHE A 125 6.37 -6.16 -12.32
N GLY A 126 5.28 -5.54 -12.79
CA GLY A 126 4.45 -5.99 -13.92
C GLY A 126 4.01 -7.44 -13.85
N ARG A 127 3.58 -7.86 -12.66
CA ARG A 127 3.13 -9.22 -12.38
C ARG A 127 1.63 -9.23 -12.12
N PRO A 128 0.92 -10.31 -12.47
CA PRO A 128 -0.49 -10.46 -12.10
C PRO A 128 -0.68 -10.34 -10.58
N PRO A 129 -1.78 -9.72 -10.12
CA PRO A 129 -2.13 -9.68 -8.70
C PRO A 129 -2.51 -11.07 -8.20
N ALA A 130 -2.28 -11.32 -6.92
CA ALA A 130 -2.65 -12.57 -6.25
C ALA A 130 -4.04 -12.51 -5.61
N LEU A 131 -4.48 -11.33 -5.14
CA LEU A 131 -5.73 -11.16 -4.40
C LEU A 131 -6.78 -10.49 -5.29
N TYR A 132 -7.75 -11.22 -5.82
CA TYR A 132 -8.80 -10.65 -6.67
C TYR A 132 -9.96 -10.11 -5.82
N PRO A 133 -10.47 -8.88 -6.10
CA PRO A 133 -11.61 -8.32 -5.38
C PRO A 133 -12.86 -9.20 -5.44
N ASP A 134 -13.12 -9.83 -6.58
CA ASP A 134 -14.32 -10.67 -6.80
C ASP A 134 -14.28 -11.99 -6.03
N GLU A 135 -13.13 -12.36 -5.47
CA GLU A 135 -12.95 -13.55 -4.63
C GLU A 135 -13.04 -13.25 -3.14
N ALA A 136 -13.37 -12.01 -2.76
CA ALA A 136 -13.42 -11.56 -1.37
C ALA A 136 -14.69 -10.74 -1.07
N ASP A 137 -15.18 -10.83 0.17
CA ASP A 137 -16.35 -10.07 0.64
C ASP A 137 -16.04 -9.21 1.88
N VAL A 138 -14.75 -8.97 2.14
CA VAL A 138 -14.25 -8.17 3.26
C VAL A 138 -14.81 -6.75 3.19
N ARG A 139 -15.41 -6.28 4.29
CA ARG A 139 -15.93 -4.90 4.37
C ARG A 139 -14.79 -3.89 4.52
N ASP A 140 -15.08 -2.64 4.17
CA ASP A 140 -14.17 -1.53 4.43
C ASP A 140 -13.89 -1.42 5.94
N THR A 141 -12.65 -1.06 6.29
CA THR A 141 -12.27 -0.87 7.69
C THR A 141 -12.91 0.37 8.29
N ILE A 142 -13.23 0.30 9.57
CA ILE A 142 -13.78 1.41 10.34
C ILE A 142 -12.76 1.91 11.35
N ARG A 143 -12.97 3.14 11.83
CA ARG A 143 -12.24 3.66 12.97
C ARG A 143 -12.72 3.00 14.25
N ILE A 144 -11.78 2.61 15.11
CA ILE A 144 -12.03 2.10 16.46
C ILE A 144 -11.37 3.01 17.51
N PRO A 145 -11.86 3.01 18.76
CA PRO A 145 -11.16 3.64 19.87
C PRO A 145 -9.82 2.93 20.12
N TYR A 146 -8.86 3.66 20.71
CA TYR A 146 -7.61 3.04 21.15
C TYR A 146 -7.88 1.99 22.25
N PRO A 147 -7.09 0.90 22.30
CA PRO A 147 -7.21 -0.09 23.36
C PRO A 147 -6.97 0.56 24.75
N PRO A 148 -7.79 0.25 25.77
CA PRO A 148 -7.62 0.81 27.12
C PRO A 148 -6.23 0.55 27.72
N GLU A 149 -5.64 -0.61 27.42
CA GLU A 149 -4.30 -0.99 27.87
C GLU A 149 -3.18 -0.08 27.33
N TRP A 150 -3.46 0.74 26.31
CA TRP A 150 -2.49 1.68 25.74
C TRP A 150 -2.50 3.04 26.42
N GLU A 151 -3.37 3.31 27.40
CA GLU A 151 -3.54 4.65 27.99
C GLU A 151 -2.22 5.33 28.37
N GLY A 152 -1.30 4.60 29.03
CA GLY A 152 0.02 5.14 29.38
C GLY A 152 1.00 5.31 28.20
N LEU A 153 0.75 4.63 27.08
CA LEU A 153 1.55 4.70 25.86
C LEU A 153 1.04 5.80 24.90
N LEU A 154 -0.26 6.14 24.94
CA LEU A 154 -0.86 7.11 24.03
C LEU A 154 -0.21 8.50 24.17
N ASP A 155 -0.06 8.98 25.41
CA ASP A 155 0.57 10.28 25.69
C ASP A 155 2.04 10.32 25.25
N THR A 156 2.75 9.20 25.42
CA THR A 156 4.19 9.10 25.15
C THR A 156 4.50 8.96 23.66
N TYR A 157 3.75 8.11 22.95
CA TYR A 157 4.10 7.65 21.61
C TYR A 157 3.13 8.09 20.52
N ILE A 158 1.93 8.55 20.85
CA ILE A 158 0.92 8.98 19.88
C ILE A 158 0.80 10.50 19.85
N SER A 159 0.29 11.09 20.92
CA SER A 159 0.14 12.54 21.08
C SER A 159 -0.15 12.88 22.54
N LYS A 160 0.39 14.02 22.99
CA LYS A 160 0.09 14.54 24.33
C LYS A 160 -1.41 14.69 24.54
N ASP A 161 -1.86 14.36 25.76
CA ASP A 161 -3.26 14.46 26.21
C ASP A 161 -4.25 13.56 25.43
N THR A 162 -3.77 12.49 24.79
CA THR A 162 -4.63 11.52 24.09
C THR A 162 -5.14 10.45 25.06
N SER A 163 -6.46 10.30 25.17
CA SER A 163 -7.09 9.23 25.96
C SER A 163 -7.53 8.06 25.09
N PHE A 164 -7.73 6.89 25.71
CA PHE A 164 -8.20 5.69 25.00
C PHE A 164 -9.64 5.83 24.46
N THR A 165 -10.40 6.82 24.94
CA THR A 165 -11.76 7.11 24.46
C THR A 165 -11.78 7.82 23.11
N VAL A 166 -10.63 8.31 22.63
CA VAL A 166 -10.49 8.95 21.32
C VAL A 166 -10.34 7.87 20.25
N PHE A 167 -11.00 8.08 19.11
CA PHE A 167 -10.81 7.24 17.93
C PHE A 167 -9.40 7.42 17.36
N GLU A 168 -8.88 6.41 16.69
CA GLU A 168 -7.55 6.39 16.09
C GLU A 168 -7.33 7.35 14.89
N ASP A 169 -7.65 8.63 15.06
CA ASP A 169 -7.48 9.66 14.06
C ASP A 169 -5.99 10.07 13.86
N GLY A 170 -5.04 9.40 14.54
CA GLY A 170 -3.59 9.66 14.51
C GLY A 170 -2.75 8.72 13.63
N ILE A 171 -1.45 9.09 13.50
CA ILE A 171 -0.25 8.47 12.85
C ILE A 171 -0.40 7.85 11.44
N ALA A 172 -1.49 7.21 11.06
CA ALA A 172 -1.78 6.83 9.68
C ALA A 172 -3.30 6.71 9.52
N LEU A 173 -3.99 7.85 9.72
CA LEU A 173 -5.45 8.04 9.73
C LEU A 173 -6.13 6.90 8.96
N VAL A 174 -6.87 6.01 9.64
CA VAL A 174 -7.52 4.84 8.99
C VAL A 174 -8.30 5.26 7.75
N GLY A 175 -8.85 6.49 7.73
CA GLY A 175 -9.42 7.08 6.52
C GLY A 175 -8.45 7.19 5.34
N ALA A 176 -7.19 7.60 5.53
CA ALA A 176 -6.16 7.55 4.48
C ALA A 176 -5.94 6.12 3.97
N PHE A 177 -5.90 5.13 4.86
CA PHE A 177 -5.76 3.73 4.48
C PHE A 177 -6.97 3.22 3.67
N VAL A 178 -8.20 3.60 4.04
CA VAL A 178 -9.39 3.33 3.21
C VAL A 178 -9.22 3.91 1.80
N HIS A 179 -8.74 5.15 1.67
CA HIS A 179 -8.50 5.74 0.35
C HIS A 179 -7.33 5.07 -0.41
N TRP A 180 -6.34 4.50 0.28
CA TRP A 180 -5.31 3.65 -0.34
C TRP A 180 -5.92 2.36 -0.89
N VAL A 181 -6.83 1.74 -0.14
CA VAL A 181 -7.57 0.54 -0.59
C VAL A 181 -8.39 0.87 -1.84
N GLU A 182 -9.14 1.98 -1.84
CA GLU A 182 -9.90 2.40 -3.02
C GLU A 182 -9.01 2.64 -4.24
N LEU A 183 -7.86 3.31 -4.06
CA LEU A 183 -6.89 3.49 -5.12
C LEU A 183 -6.32 2.15 -5.62
N ALA A 184 -6.08 1.19 -4.72
CA ALA A 184 -5.61 -0.15 -5.07
C ALA A 184 -6.66 -0.94 -5.86
N LYS A 185 -7.97 -0.76 -5.60
CA LYS A 185 -9.06 -1.35 -6.39
C LYS A 185 -9.04 -0.79 -7.84
N ILE A 186 -8.79 0.51 -8.00
CA ILE A 186 -8.61 1.13 -9.33
C ILE A 186 -7.35 0.56 -10.02
N PHE A 187 -6.24 0.42 -9.29
CA PHE A 187 -5.02 -0.18 -9.84
C PHE A 187 -5.22 -1.64 -10.24
N HIS A 188 -6.02 -2.41 -9.50
CA HIS A 188 -6.36 -3.77 -9.89
C HIS A 188 -7.04 -3.81 -11.28
N THR A 189 -8.07 -2.98 -11.48
CA THR A 189 -8.77 -2.84 -12.77
C THR A 189 -7.79 -2.45 -13.88
N MET A 190 -6.91 -1.48 -13.62
CA MET A 190 -5.87 -1.09 -14.56
C MET A 190 -4.94 -2.26 -14.92
N ILE A 191 -4.50 -3.04 -13.93
CA ILE A 191 -3.58 -4.16 -14.14
C ILE A 191 -4.23 -5.26 -14.99
N VAL A 192 -5.39 -5.74 -14.58
CA VAL A 192 -6.06 -6.89 -15.20
C VAL A 192 -6.69 -6.49 -16.54
N ASP A 193 -7.43 -5.39 -16.57
CA ASP A 193 -8.27 -5.09 -17.73
C ASP A 193 -7.59 -4.25 -18.80
N VAL A 194 -6.55 -3.48 -18.45
CA VAL A 194 -5.74 -2.73 -19.42
C VAL A 194 -4.48 -3.52 -19.77
N PHE A 195 -3.66 -3.91 -18.80
CA PHE A 195 -2.33 -4.45 -19.12
C PHE A 195 -2.30 -5.94 -19.45
N GLU A 196 -3.03 -6.79 -18.74
CA GLU A 196 -3.07 -8.22 -19.08
C GLU A 196 -3.83 -8.46 -20.40
N ASN A 197 -4.87 -7.66 -20.67
CA ASN A 197 -5.68 -7.74 -21.89
C ASN A 197 -5.04 -7.08 -23.13
N ARG A 198 -3.98 -6.26 -23.00
CA ARG A 198 -3.20 -5.75 -24.17
C ARG A 198 -2.68 -6.86 -25.09
N ARG A 199 -2.55 -8.10 -24.59
CA ARG A 199 -2.14 -9.27 -25.39
C ARG A 199 -3.31 -9.97 -26.10
N LYS A 200 -4.56 -9.66 -25.74
CA LYS A 200 -5.79 -10.32 -26.21
C LYS A 200 -6.59 -9.40 -27.14
N THR A 201 -5.98 -9.04 -28.28
CA THR A 201 -6.64 -8.80 -29.58
C THR A 201 -7.70 -7.70 -29.78
N ASN A 202 -8.27 -7.01 -28.78
CA ASN A 202 -9.25 -5.92 -29.00
C ASN A 202 -8.76 -4.56 -28.47
N ASN A 203 -8.04 -3.82 -29.30
CA ASN A 203 -7.49 -2.50 -28.96
C ASN A 203 -8.57 -1.48 -28.55
N GLN A 204 -9.79 -1.55 -29.11
CA GLN A 204 -10.86 -0.61 -28.76
C GLN A 204 -11.35 -0.81 -27.32
N ALA A 205 -11.57 -2.07 -26.91
CA ALA A 205 -11.98 -2.38 -25.54
C ALA A 205 -10.92 -1.96 -24.52
N VAL A 206 -9.63 -2.17 -24.82
CA VAL A 206 -8.53 -1.73 -23.96
C VAL A 206 -8.49 -0.20 -23.81
N THR A 207 -8.72 0.55 -24.90
CA THR A 207 -8.79 2.02 -24.85
C THR A 207 -9.98 2.50 -24.03
N GLU A 208 -11.16 1.88 -24.20
CA GLU A 208 -12.35 2.21 -23.40
C GLU A 208 -12.12 1.96 -21.91
N THR A 209 -11.60 0.78 -21.55
CA THR A 209 -11.25 0.47 -20.16
C THR A 209 -10.21 1.47 -19.61
N ALA A 210 -9.18 1.82 -20.38
CA ALA A 210 -8.20 2.80 -19.95
C ALA A 210 -8.83 4.17 -19.68
N HIS A 211 -9.79 4.59 -20.51
CA HIS A 211 -10.59 5.79 -20.27
C HIS A 211 -11.42 5.68 -18.98
N GLN A 212 -12.08 4.55 -18.73
CA GLN A 212 -12.82 4.34 -17.49
C GLN A 212 -11.92 4.37 -16.24
N VAL A 213 -10.71 3.80 -16.33
CA VAL A 213 -9.72 3.87 -15.25
C VAL A 213 -9.28 5.32 -15.01
N HIS A 214 -9.05 6.10 -16.06
CA HIS A 214 -8.73 7.54 -15.93
C HIS A 214 -9.84 8.30 -15.20
N LEU A 215 -11.10 8.11 -15.61
CA LEU A 215 -12.24 8.75 -14.96
C LEU A 215 -12.39 8.32 -13.50
N ALA A 216 -12.10 7.05 -13.18
CA ALA A 216 -12.11 6.55 -11.81
C ALA A 216 -11.01 7.20 -10.95
N MET A 217 -9.81 7.37 -11.50
CA MET A 217 -8.69 8.09 -10.86
C MET A 217 -9.08 9.54 -10.56
N ASP A 218 -9.57 10.29 -11.55
CA ASP A 218 -10.00 11.69 -11.38
C ASP A 218 -11.12 11.83 -10.35
N ARG A 219 -12.11 10.93 -10.41
CA ARG A 219 -13.18 10.88 -9.42
C ARG A 219 -12.62 10.65 -8.03
N TRP A 220 -11.76 9.64 -7.87
CA TRP A 220 -11.14 9.33 -6.59
C TRP A 220 -10.42 10.56 -6.01
N LEU A 221 -9.62 11.28 -6.80
CA LEU A 221 -8.93 12.49 -6.37
C LEU A 221 -9.90 13.59 -5.92
N SER A 222 -10.98 13.80 -6.68
CA SER A 222 -11.99 14.82 -6.36
C SER A 222 -12.81 14.52 -5.09
N THR A 223 -12.93 13.24 -4.72
CA THR A 223 -13.71 12.80 -3.56
C THR A 223 -12.89 12.70 -2.26
N LEU A 224 -11.59 12.99 -2.31
CA LEU A 224 -10.74 12.92 -1.12
C LEU A 224 -11.22 13.93 -0.03
N PRO A 225 -11.31 13.51 1.23
CA PRO A 225 -11.57 14.41 2.35
C PRO A 225 -10.52 15.53 2.43
N GLN A 226 -10.93 16.70 2.94
CA GLN A 226 -10.05 17.87 3.04
C GLN A 226 -8.72 17.58 3.77
N LYS A 227 -8.74 16.70 4.78
CA LYS A 227 -7.53 16.30 5.55
C LYS A 227 -6.50 15.52 4.71
N LEU A 228 -6.90 14.95 3.57
CA LEU A 228 -6.06 14.19 2.65
C LEU A 228 -5.80 14.94 1.34
N HIS A 229 -6.29 16.16 1.22
CA HIS A 229 -6.06 16.97 0.04
C HIS A 229 -4.65 17.58 0.09
N TRP A 230 -3.99 17.60 -1.07
CA TRP A 230 -2.74 18.30 -1.27
C TRP A 230 -2.87 19.25 -2.46
N SER A 231 -2.26 20.42 -2.34
CA SER A 231 -2.06 21.33 -3.47
C SER A 231 -0.67 21.97 -3.40
N GLN A 232 -0.17 22.43 -4.54
CA GLN A 232 1.12 23.14 -4.62
C GLN A 232 1.17 24.43 -3.78
N TRP A 233 0.02 24.95 -3.36
CA TRP A 233 -0.13 26.16 -2.55
C TRP A 233 -0.31 25.86 -1.06
N THR A 234 -0.27 24.59 -0.65
CA THR A 234 -0.45 24.20 0.76
C THR A 234 0.74 24.70 1.58
N VAL A 235 0.47 25.62 2.51
CA VAL A 235 1.51 26.27 3.33
C VAL A 235 1.81 25.50 4.62
N THR A 236 0.84 24.72 5.11
CA THR A 236 0.97 23.94 6.35
C THR A 236 1.86 22.70 6.16
N CYS A 237 2.40 22.18 7.26
CA CYS A 237 3.06 20.87 7.25
C CYS A 237 2.05 19.80 6.83
N VAL A 238 2.34 19.07 5.77
CA VAL A 238 1.48 18.03 5.23
C VAL A 238 1.97 16.69 5.76
N PRO A 239 1.10 15.82 6.31
CA PRO A 239 1.54 14.51 6.77
C PRO A 239 2.17 13.70 5.63
N HIS A 240 3.27 13.02 5.93
CA HIS A 240 4.02 12.19 4.97
C HIS A 240 3.17 11.17 4.20
N TYR A 241 2.15 10.55 4.83
CA TYR A 241 1.25 9.61 4.18
C TYR A 241 0.32 10.26 3.14
N VAL A 242 -0.04 11.55 3.32
CA VAL A 242 -0.80 12.32 2.33
C VAL A 242 0.06 12.57 1.11
N LEU A 243 1.30 13.04 1.31
CA LEU A 243 2.24 13.25 0.20
C LEU A 243 2.47 11.95 -0.58
N HIS A 244 2.67 10.83 0.11
CA HIS A 244 2.83 9.53 -0.52
C HIS A 244 1.57 9.09 -1.30
N LEU A 245 0.37 9.32 -0.76
CA LEU A 245 -0.88 8.99 -1.43
C LEU A 245 -1.01 9.72 -2.79
N HIS A 246 -0.69 11.01 -2.83
CA HIS A 246 -0.68 11.79 -4.08
C HIS A 246 0.44 11.35 -5.04
N MET A 247 1.61 10.96 -4.52
CA MET A 247 2.68 10.38 -5.35
C MET A 247 2.23 9.07 -6.01
N LEU A 248 1.53 8.20 -5.28
CA LEU A 248 0.97 6.95 -5.83
C LEU A 248 -0.07 7.25 -6.92
N PHE A 249 -0.98 8.19 -6.69
CA PHE A 249 -1.96 8.63 -7.67
C PHE A 249 -1.29 9.04 -9.00
N HIS A 250 -0.35 9.98 -8.96
CA HIS A 250 0.34 10.45 -10.15
C HIS A 250 1.22 9.37 -10.80
N THR A 251 1.74 8.44 -10.01
CA THR A 251 2.43 7.26 -10.55
C THR A 251 1.48 6.40 -11.37
N GLY A 252 0.26 6.16 -10.87
CA GLY A 252 -0.80 5.46 -11.61
C GLY A 252 -1.17 6.16 -12.91
N MET A 253 -1.34 7.49 -12.88
CA MET A 253 -1.62 8.29 -14.08
C MET A 253 -0.53 8.14 -15.15
N ILE A 254 0.74 8.20 -14.75
CA ILE A 254 1.86 7.97 -15.67
C ILE A 254 1.81 6.55 -16.24
N ILE A 255 1.54 5.53 -15.42
CA ILE A 255 1.51 4.15 -15.89
C ILE A 255 0.38 3.91 -16.89
N LEU A 256 -0.80 4.48 -16.64
CA LEU A 256 -1.97 4.36 -17.52
C LEU A 256 -1.72 4.98 -18.90
N HIS A 257 -1.25 6.22 -18.93
CA HIS A 257 -1.15 7.03 -20.16
C HIS A 257 0.18 6.89 -20.89
N ARG A 258 1.22 6.32 -20.26
CA ARG A 258 2.53 6.28 -20.90
C ARG A 258 2.48 5.51 -22.23
N PRO A 259 2.90 6.12 -23.35
CA PRO A 259 2.91 5.45 -24.64
C PRO A 259 3.85 4.24 -24.65
N PRO A 260 3.54 3.16 -25.40
CA PRO A 260 4.46 2.05 -25.57
C PRO A 260 5.76 2.51 -26.23
N ARG A 261 6.89 1.85 -25.90
CA ARG A 261 8.21 2.33 -26.32
C ARG A 261 8.37 2.49 -27.83
N LYS A 262 7.75 1.61 -28.62
CA LYS A 262 7.76 1.64 -30.10
C LYS A 262 7.13 2.89 -30.69
N HIS A 263 6.21 3.52 -29.95
CA HIS A 263 5.52 4.73 -30.35
C HIS A 263 6.35 5.98 -30.02
N LEU A 264 7.20 5.95 -28.99
CA LEU A 264 8.03 7.10 -28.58
C LEU A 264 9.04 7.56 -29.65
N GLU A 265 9.30 6.77 -30.69
CA GLU A 265 10.15 7.14 -31.81
C GLU A 265 9.44 8.08 -32.81
N ASN A 266 8.11 8.19 -32.73
CA ASN A 266 7.31 9.07 -33.57
C ASN A 266 7.17 10.45 -32.92
N THR A 267 7.65 11.50 -33.60
CA THR A 267 7.70 12.88 -33.10
C THR A 267 6.33 13.48 -32.78
N ASP A 268 5.28 13.06 -33.48
CA ASP A 268 3.92 13.60 -33.29
C ASP A 268 3.30 13.16 -31.95
N ILE A 269 3.82 12.09 -31.35
CA ILE A 269 3.30 11.55 -30.08
C ILE A 269 3.68 12.44 -28.90
N HIS A 270 4.72 13.27 -29.03
CA HIS A 270 5.07 14.22 -27.99
C HIS A 270 3.99 15.29 -27.74
N GLN A 271 3.05 15.46 -28.66
CA GLN A 271 1.92 16.39 -28.55
C GLN A 271 0.60 15.70 -28.19
N SER A 272 0.62 14.40 -27.86
CA SER A 272 -0.61 13.70 -27.47
C SER A 272 -1.04 14.09 -26.05
N GLU A 273 -2.35 14.10 -25.82
CA GLU A 273 -2.97 14.32 -24.50
C GLU A 273 -2.40 13.37 -23.44
N ASP A 274 -2.17 12.11 -23.80
CA ASP A 274 -1.52 11.11 -22.94
C ASP A 274 -0.15 11.55 -22.42
N VAL A 275 0.66 12.15 -23.29
CA VAL A 275 2.00 12.64 -22.95
C VAL A 275 1.92 13.89 -22.09
N GLU A 276 0.97 14.79 -22.34
CA GLU A 276 0.70 15.95 -21.49
C GLU A 276 0.30 15.53 -20.07
N ILE A 277 -0.60 14.55 -19.93
CA ILE A 277 -0.99 13.97 -18.63
C ILE A 277 0.22 13.39 -17.89
N CYS A 278 1.09 12.67 -18.61
CA CYS A 278 2.33 12.14 -18.03
C CYS A 278 3.26 13.25 -17.54
N TYR A 279 3.46 14.32 -18.32
CA TYR A 279 4.29 15.45 -17.92
C TYR A 279 3.70 16.22 -16.73
N GLY A 280 2.38 16.45 -16.73
CA GLY A 280 1.68 17.08 -15.61
C GLY A 280 1.84 16.27 -14.31
N SER A 281 1.64 14.95 -14.39
CA SER A 281 1.82 14.04 -13.26
C SER A 281 3.27 13.97 -12.79
N LEU A 282 4.24 13.97 -13.71
CA LEU A 282 5.67 14.02 -13.36
C LEU A 282 6.04 15.32 -12.65
N ALA A 283 5.54 16.47 -13.14
CA ALA A 283 5.75 17.77 -12.50
C ALA A 283 5.16 17.79 -11.08
N ALA A 284 3.97 17.22 -10.89
CA ALA A 284 3.35 17.08 -9.57
C ALA A 284 4.18 16.19 -8.63
N ILE A 285 4.70 15.03 -9.09
CA ILE A 285 5.60 14.17 -8.30
C ILE A 285 6.86 14.93 -7.88
N ILE A 286 7.48 15.69 -8.80
CA ILE A 286 8.67 16.50 -8.47
C ILE A 286 8.34 17.53 -7.38
N GLN A 287 7.18 18.17 -7.45
CA GLN A 287 6.75 19.14 -6.45
C GLN A 287 6.42 18.49 -5.09
N LEU A 288 5.78 17.32 -5.11
CA LEU A 288 5.54 16.50 -3.93
C LEU A 288 6.86 16.10 -3.26
N LEU A 289 7.87 15.70 -4.02
CA LEU A 289 9.20 15.35 -3.51
C LEU A 289 9.92 16.53 -2.89
N ARG A 290 9.85 17.70 -3.53
CA ARG A 290 10.41 18.94 -2.96
C ARG A 290 9.71 19.31 -1.67
N THR A 291 8.39 19.17 -1.61
CA THR A 291 7.61 19.41 -0.40
C THR A 291 8.01 18.43 0.70
N PHE A 292 8.12 17.15 0.35
CA PHE A 292 8.55 16.10 1.25
C PHE A 292 9.93 16.40 1.84
N GLY A 293 10.95 16.67 1.00
CA GLY A 293 12.30 16.96 1.47
C GLY A 293 12.44 18.26 2.29
N ARG A 294 11.47 19.18 2.19
CA ARG A 294 11.41 20.39 3.03
C ARG A 294 10.80 20.11 4.41
N GLN A 295 9.83 19.20 4.49
CA GLN A 295 9.03 18.96 5.69
C GLN A 295 9.45 17.70 6.46
N HIS A 296 10.03 16.72 5.77
CA HIS A 296 10.33 15.37 6.24
C HIS A 296 11.69 14.89 5.74
N ARG A 297 12.27 13.87 6.38
CA ARG A 297 13.52 13.23 5.92
C ARG A 297 13.20 12.17 4.88
N TYR A 298 13.95 12.11 3.78
CA TYR A 298 13.76 11.09 2.74
C TYR A 298 13.82 9.64 3.24
N GLN A 299 14.47 9.37 4.38
CA GLN A 299 14.45 8.06 5.04
C GLN A 299 13.06 7.59 5.47
N SER A 300 12.11 8.52 5.64
CA SER A 300 10.71 8.23 5.96
C SER A 300 9.83 8.06 4.72
N LEU A 301 10.40 8.16 3.50
CA LEU A 301 9.67 7.79 2.30
C LEU A 301 9.38 6.28 2.34
N PRO A 302 8.13 5.87 2.10
CA PRO A 302 7.80 4.46 2.01
C PRO A 302 8.62 3.76 0.93
N LEU A 303 8.98 2.50 1.16
CA LEU A 303 9.82 1.72 0.25
C LEU A 303 9.20 1.58 -1.17
N SER A 304 7.87 1.64 -1.25
CA SER A 304 7.10 1.73 -2.51
C SER A 304 7.51 2.90 -3.41
N PHE A 305 8.01 3.99 -2.82
CA PHE A 305 8.42 5.18 -3.55
C PHE A 305 9.58 4.92 -4.52
N VAL A 306 10.57 4.09 -4.14
CA VAL A 306 11.75 3.80 -4.99
C VAL A 306 11.32 3.20 -6.33
N HIS A 307 10.23 2.44 -6.35
CA HIS A 307 9.72 1.79 -7.54
C HIS A 307 9.00 2.72 -8.50
N THR A 308 8.47 3.85 -8.02
CA THR A 308 7.88 4.89 -8.89
C THR A 308 8.90 5.45 -9.90
N HIS A 309 10.20 5.36 -9.60
CA HIS A 309 11.28 5.77 -10.50
C HIS A 309 11.80 4.64 -11.42
N LEU A 310 11.49 3.38 -11.11
CA LEU A 310 12.01 2.20 -11.82
C LEU A 310 11.02 1.58 -12.83
N LEU A 311 9.85 2.19 -13.04
CA LEU A 311 8.80 1.78 -13.99
C LEU A 311 9.23 1.71 -15.47
N ARG A 312 10.52 1.90 -15.76
CA ARG A 312 11.05 2.00 -17.11
C ARG A 312 10.89 0.72 -17.94
N GLN A 313 10.69 -0.46 -17.34
CA GLN A 313 10.88 -1.71 -18.08
C GLN A 313 9.69 -2.68 -18.15
N VAL A 314 8.72 -2.68 -17.21
CA VAL A 314 7.86 -3.87 -17.11
C VAL A 314 6.62 -3.88 -18.01
N TRP A 315 5.80 -2.84 -17.98
CA TRP A 315 4.54 -2.81 -18.75
C TRP A 315 4.69 -2.39 -20.22
N PHE A 316 5.91 -2.12 -20.68
CA PHE A 316 6.16 -1.42 -21.95
C PHE A 316 7.16 -2.14 -22.87
N SER A 317 7.38 -3.44 -22.67
CA SER A 317 8.09 -4.33 -23.60
C SER A 317 7.14 -4.97 -24.61
#